data_AF-A0A821FG06-F1
#
_entry.id   AF-A0A821FG06-F1
#
_cell.length_a   1.000
_cell.length_b   1.000
_cell.length_c   1.000
_cell.angle_alpha   90.00
_cell.angle_beta   90.00
_cell.angle_gamma   90.00
#
_symmetry.space_group_name_H-M   'P 1'
#
loop_
_entity.id
_entity.type
_entity.pdbx_description
1 polymer ?
#
loop_
_entity_poly.entity_id
_entity_poly.type
_entity_poly.pdbx_seq_one_letter_code
_entity_poly.pdbx_strand_id
1 'polypeptide(L)'
;MPPKKEKGKKEKKTIAVPEYVPEKKLSENDKKFYTMRIELLEKQYEKYQQRCSDLKLRQQAELDQVKTLEQDFEMLKYAKKQVEIKEEEIADLKDRLVGLGQAKELEKDMLQKILNDLKNEIHDLRERYEAENSELRNQVADLEIFRAKQESYLTRRQQQQDTLKFRQEDHVRKLASIKKKDQTDRERLIKDMIQKMNHVAADFRRASNKQMAKTTKRTINENARIEQTVNEMEDITNRVHHENEQIQDANNHLHMGVQTLKKKEQQHAIQHATSAEIIQLLANMLQNQEEIIVRKQEEIAHVDVAERRIKELRNLIFNNEKNYPEIRQENKSFNEKLDELNKLVGDATKDKAIILSNLRRAVLLVTESLKIKDEEKALVPIEQAGQTINPETDGNLFQQLHTILTSKEEIDVDEQQQQSSFIDITRSTLNLKDPGKRRDNLSYSLGDIGFVPRRDAVLLTNFDKMQQQVYPERERDTIRRAAKKSVAVQTPGLSRGSFGSDVSLDRLGPFDNGINKSTREQFNRPTFGPRPRVSNAVSATNRIVQYLF
;
A
#
# COMPACT_ATOMS: atom_id res chain seq x y z
N MET A 1 -44.35 134.19 -117.63
CA MET A 1 -44.71 135.63 -117.69
C MET A 1 -45.14 135.98 -119.10
N PRO A 2 -46.12 136.89 -119.31
CA PRO A 2 -46.41 137.56 -120.59
C PRO A 2 -45.57 138.89 -120.65
N PRO A 3 -45.88 140.00 -121.38
CA PRO A 3 -46.99 140.33 -122.33
C PRO A 3 -46.59 141.23 -123.55
N LYS A 4 -47.58 141.86 -124.23
CA LYS A 4 -47.51 143.08 -125.12
C LYS A 4 -46.97 142.85 -126.57
N LYS A 5 -47.24 143.65 -127.63
CA LYS A 5 -48.15 144.80 -128.01
C LYS A 5 -48.00 145.05 -129.55
N GLU A 6 -48.80 145.81 -130.33
CA GLU A 6 -50.22 146.26 -130.32
C GLU A 6 -50.62 146.89 -131.69
N LYS A 7 -51.93 146.91 -132.02
CA LYS A 7 -52.70 147.91 -132.84
C LYS A 7 -52.20 148.47 -134.21
N GLY A 8 -53.10 148.40 -135.20
CA GLY A 8 -53.41 149.51 -136.14
C GLY A 8 -52.96 149.33 -137.60
N LYS A 9 -53.49 150.08 -138.59
CA LYS A 9 -54.71 150.92 -138.65
C LYS A 9 -55.11 151.12 -140.14
N LYS A 10 -56.38 151.47 -140.44
CA LYS A 10 -56.89 151.73 -141.81
C LYS A 10 -56.30 153.01 -142.42
N GLU A 11 -56.15 153.08 -143.74
CA GLU A 11 -56.37 154.34 -144.49
C GLU A 11 -56.82 154.12 -145.95
N LYS A 12 -57.29 155.19 -146.62
CA LYS A 12 -57.85 155.22 -147.99
C LYS A 12 -57.02 156.16 -148.89
N LYS A 13 -56.95 155.87 -150.19
CA LYS A 13 -56.95 156.83 -151.33
C LYS A 13 -57.31 156.03 -152.60
N THR A 14 -58.30 156.30 -153.47
CA THR A 14 -59.03 157.49 -153.98
C THR A 14 -58.42 158.18 -155.21
N ILE A 15 -59.19 158.15 -156.31
CA ILE A 15 -59.25 159.14 -157.42
C ILE A 15 -58.06 159.18 -158.40
N ALA A 16 -58.34 158.84 -159.67
CA ALA A 16 -58.13 159.72 -160.82
C ALA A 16 -58.90 159.20 -162.05
N VAL A 17 -59.57 160.09 -162.79
CA VAL A 17 -60.09 159.87 -164.15
C VAL A 17 -59.52 161.00 -165.00
N PRO A 18 -58.92 160.67 -166.15
CA PRO A 18 -59.30 161.29 -167.42
C PRO A 18 -59.79 160.21 -168.39
N GLU A 19 -60.84 160.37 -169.19
CA GLU A 19 -61.20 161.46 -170.11
C GLU A 19 -60.73 161.21 -171.55
N TYR A 20 -61.70 161.51 -172.41
CA TYR A 20 -61.87 161.47 -173.87
C TYR A 20 -60.82 162.26 -174.69
N VAL A 21 -61.17 162.61 -175.94
CA VAL A 21 -60.46 163.42 -176.94
C VAL A 21 -59.60 162.57 -177.91
N PRO A 22 -59.68 162.79 -179.25
CA PRO A 22 -59.87 161.64 -180.14
C PRO A 22 -58.85 161.54 -181.29
N GLU A 23 -59.18 160.66 -182.24
CA GLU A 23 -58.70 160.62 -183.64
C GLU A 23 -57.43 161.41 -183.99
N LYS A 24 -56.30 160.71 -183.94
CA LYS A 24 -55.48 160.62 -185.15
C LYS A 24 -55.68 159.23 -185.74
N LYS A 25 -55.94 159.19 -187.05
CA LYS A 25 -56.06 157.92 -187.80
C LYS A 25 -54.67 157.30 -187.88
N LEU A 26 -54.34 156.50 -186.86
CA LEU A 26 -53.16 155.62 -186.83
C LEU A 26 -53.08 154.90 -188.17
N SER A 27 -51.93 154.99 -188.83
CA SER A 27 -51.70 154.35 -190.11
C SER A 27 -51.89 152.84 -189.93
N GLU A 28 -52.27 152.12 -190.98
CA GLU A 28 -52.42 150.67 -190.87
C GLU A 28 -51.12 150.00 -190.39
N ASN A 29 -49.97 150.60 -190.71
CA ASN A 29 -48.65 150.15 -190.26
C ASN A 29 -48.49 150.28 -188.74
N ASP A 30 -49.00 151.35 -188.13
CA ASP A 30 -48.94 151.55 -186.68
C ASP A 30 -49.82 150.51 -185.96
N LYS A 31 -51.04 150.27 -186.49
CA LYS A 31 -51.91 149.20 -185.98
C LYS A 31 -51.22 147.84 -186.08
N LYS A 32 -50.67 147.48 -187.24
CA LYS A 32 -49.94 146.22 -187.47
C LYS A 32 -48.73 146.08 -186.52
N PHE A 33 -47.99 147.16 -186.26
CA PHE A 33 -46.89 147.18 -185.29
C PHE A 33 -47.37 146.92 -183.86
N TYR A 34 -48.42 147.60 -183.40
CA TYR A 34 -48.97 147.37 -182.07
C TYR A 34 -49.59 145.97 -181.91
N THR A 35 -50.29 145.44 -182.91
CA THR A 35 -50.79 144.05 -182.88
C THR A 35 -49.64 143.04 -182.79
N MET A 36 -48.60 143.17 -183.62
CA MET A 36 -47.42 142.30 -183.54
C MET A 36 -46.69 142.44 -182.18
N ARG A 37 -46.66 143.65 -181.60
CA ARG A 37 -46.08 143.87 -180.27
C ARG A 37 -46.94 143.24 -179.15
N ILE A 38 -48.26 143.26 -179.27
CA ILE A 38 -49.18 142.57 -178.37
C ILE A 38 -48.95 141.05 -178.47
N GLU A 39 -48.96 140.47 -179.67
CA GLU A 39 -48.66 139.03 -179.86
C GLU A 39 -47.31 138.61 -179.25
N LEU A 40 -46.28 139.44 -179.39
CA LEU A 40 -44.95 139.17 -178.82
C LEU A 40 -44.94 139.25 -177.29
N LEU A 41 -45.76 140.13 -176.70
CA LEU A 41 -45.93 140.24 -175.25
C LEU A 41 -46.82 139.11 -174.71
N GLU A 42 -47.85 138.69 -175.44
CA GLU A 42 -48.67 137.52 -175.13
C GLU A 42 -47.83 136.24 -175.17
N LYS A 43 -47.04 136.03 -176.23
CA LYS A 43 -46.08 134.91 -176.33
C LYS A 43 -44.96 134.95 -175.27
N GLN A 44 -44.70 136.10 -174.63
CA GLN A 44 -43.86 136.16 -173.43
C GLN A 44 -44.66 135.87 -172.16
N TYR A 45 -45.88 136.40 -172.03
CA TYR A 45 -46.78 136.15 -170.91
C TYR A 45 -47.11 134.66 -170.78
N GLU A 46 -47.44 133.98 -171.88
CA GLU A 46 -47.63 132.51 -171.95
C GLU A 46 -46.39 131.77 -171.45
N LYS A 47 -45.19 132.16 -171.88
CA LYS A 47 -43.92 131.54 -171.42
C LYS A 47 -43.68 131.78 -169.93
N TYR A 48 -43.99 132.96 -169.41
CA TYR A 48 -43.92 133.22 -167.96
C TYR A 48 -45.01 132.47 -167.20
N GLN A 49 -46.21 132.31 -167.75
CA GLN A 49 -47.31 131.54 -167.15
C GLN A 49 -46.98 130.04 -167.13
N GLN A 50 -46.47 129.48 -168.23
CA GLN A 50 -45.93 128.11 -168.29
C GLN A 50 -44.82 127.92 -167.27
N ARG A 51 -43.79 128.80 -167.27
CA ARG A 51 -42.70 128.73 -166.29
C ARG A 51 -43.17 128.85 -164.84
N CYS A 52 -44.20 129.65 -164.56
CA CYS A 52 -44.82 129.73 -163.24
C CYS A 52 -45.62 128.47 -162.88
N SER A 53 -46.26 127.80 -163.83
CA SER A 53 -46.90 126.50 -163.63
C SER A 53 -45.87 125.39 -163.40
N ASP A 54 -44.78 125.36 -164.18
CA ASP A 54 -43.67 124.41 -164.02
C ASP A 54 -42.99 124.58 -162.65
N LEU A 55 -42.74 125.83 -162.23
CA LEU A 55 -42.18 126.14 -160.92
C LEU A 55 -43.12 125.74 -159.78
N LYS A 56 -44.43 125.96 -159.92
CA LYS A 56 -45.43 125.47 -158.94
C LYS A 56 -45.47 123.94 -158.88
N LEU A 57 -45.41 123.25 -160.02
CA LEU A 57 -45.44 121.79 -160.07
C LEU A 57 -44.16 121.17 -159.49
N ARG A 58 -42.99 121.78 -159.74
CA ARG A 58 -41.73 121.40 -159.08
C ARG A 58 -41.76 121.67 -157.58
N GLN A 59 -42.20 122.87 -157.16
CA GLN A 59 -42.37 123.20 -155.75
C GLN A 59 -43.34 122.24 -155.04
N GLN A 60 -44.41 121.82 -155.72
CA GLN A 60 -45.35 120.83 -155.18
C GLN A 60 -44.69 119.45 -155.08
N ALA A 61 -43.97 118.99 -156.10
CA ALA A 61 -43.23 117.72 -156.06
C ALA A 61 -42.13 117.71 -154.97
N GLU A 62 -41.42 118.83 -154.78
CA GLU A 62 -40.44 119.02 -153.69
C GLU A 62 -41.13 118.99 -152.32
N LEU A 63 -42.28 119.66 -152.16
CA LEU A 63 -43.08 119.60 -150.93
C LEU A 63 -43.62 118.20 -150.64
N ASP A 64 -44.01 117.44 -151.67
CA ASP A 64 -44.49 116.07 -151.52
C ASP A 64 -43.33 115.10 -151.20
N GLN A 65 -42.14 115.32 -151.77
CA GLN A 65 -40.91 114.60 -151.37
C GLN A 65 -40.52 114.89 -149.92
N VAL A 66 -40.59 116.15 -149.48
CA VAL A 66 -40.34 116.52 -148.08
C VAL A 66 -41.31 115.80 -147.14
N LYS A 67 -42.61 115.74 -147.46
CA LYS A 67 -43.59 114.97 -146.67
C LYS A 67 -43.25 113.48 -146.59
N THR A 68 -42.81 112.86 -147.68
CA THR A 68 -42.38 111.45 -147.65
C THR A 68 -41.14 111.25 -146.79
N LEU A 69 -40.17 112.18 -146.84
CA LEU A 69 -38.97 112.13 -145.99
C LEU A 69 -39.29 112.41 -144.50
N GLU A 70 -40.28 113.25 -144.21
CA GLU A 70 -40.81 113.45 -142.86
C GLU A 70 -41.47 112.16 -142.33
N GLN A 71 -42.28 111.48 -143.15
CA GLN A 71 -42.89 110.19 -142.81
C GLN A 71 -41.84 109.08 -142.61
N ASP A 72 -40.86 108.97 -143.50
CA ASP A 72 -39.74 108.03 -143.36
C ASP A 72 -38.91 108.34 -142.11
N PHE A 73 -38.69 109.62 -141.78
CA PHE A 73 -38.02 110.02 -140.55
C PHE A 73 -38.81 109.66 -139.30
N GLU A 74 -40.15 109.82 -139.31
CA GLU A 74 -41.01 109.36 -138.21
C GLU A 74 -41.01 107.82 -138.07
N MET A 75 -41.03 107.08 -139.19
CA MET A 75 -40.90 105.62 -139.18
C MET A 75 -39.53 105.16 -138.66
N LEU A 76 -38.43 105.78 -139.10
CA LEU A 76 -37.08 105.50 -138.60
C LEU A 76 -36.93 105.84 -137.12
N LYS A 77 -37.55 106.94 -136.66
CA LYS A 77 -37.59 107.34 -135.25
C LYS A 77 -38.42 106.38 -134.39
N TYR A 78 -39.49 105.81 -134.94
CA TYR A 78 -40.25 104.73 -134.29
C TYR A 78 -39.43 103.43 -134.25
N ALA A 79 -38.83 103.02 -135.38
CA ALA A 79 -38.00 101.82 -135.46
C ALA A 79 -36.80 101.88 -134.52
N LYS A 80 -36.11 103.03 -134.43
CA LYS A 80 -34.99 103.25 -133.50
C LYS A 80 -35.45 103.08 -132.04
N LYS A 81 -36.60 103.65 -131.67
CA LYS A 81 -37.19 103.44 -130.34
C LYS A 81 -37.54 101.99 -130.06
N GLN A 82 -38.05 101.25 -131.06
CA GLN A 82 -38.32 99.82 -130.89
C GLN A 82 -37.02 99.02 -130.71
N VAL A 83 -35.94 99.36 -131.42
CA VAL A 83 -34.61 98.75 -131.20
C VAL A 83 -34.09 99.08 -129.80
N GLU A 84 -34.15 100.35 -129.37
CA GLU A 84 -33.75 100.77 -128.01
C GLU A 84 -34.50 99.98 -126.93
N ILE A 85 -35.82 99.86 -127.04
CA ILE A 85 -36.65 99.06 -126.11
C ILE A 85 -36.25 97.56 -126.15
N LYS A 86 -35.89 97.00 -127.32
CA LYS A 86 -35.42 95.62 -127.40
C LYS A 86 -34.00 95.42 -126.90
N GLU A 87 -33.14 96.42 -126.97
CA GLU A 87 -31.81 96.39 -126.35
C GLU A 87 -31.92 96.45 -124.82
N GLU A 88 -32.85 97.26 -124.29
CA GLU A 88 -33.23 97.28 -122.85
C GLU A 88 -33.82 95.94 -122.39
N GLU A 89 -34.83 95.39 -123.09
CA GLU A 89 -35.38 94.05 -122.79
C GLU A 89 -34.31 92.95 -122.82
N ILE A 90 -33.35 93.02 -123.76
CA ILE A 90 -32.24 92.07 -123.86
C ILE A 90 -31.23 92.25 -122.71
N ALA A 91 -31.03 93.46 -122.20
CA ALA A 91 -30.21 93.71 -121.02
C ALA A 91 -30.86 93.12 -119.75
N ASP A 92 -32.13 93.44 -119.50
CA ASP A 92 -32.91 92.90 -118.37
C ASP A 92 -32.95 91.36 -118.37
N LEU A 93 -33.12 90.75 -119.55
CA LEU A 93 -33.09 89.29 -119.70
C LEU A 93 -31.71 88.68 -119.47
N LYS A 94 -30.62 89.37 -119.85
CA LYS A 94 -29.24 88.93 -119.55
C LYS A 94 -28.95 89.00 -118.06
N ASP A 95 -29.26 90.12 -117.41
CA ASP A 95 -29.00 90.30 -115.98
C ASP A 95 -29.83 89.32 -115.13
N ARG A 96 -31.09 89.07 -115.53
CA ARG A 96 -31.92 88.02 -114.93
C ARG A 96 -31.36 86.61 -115.15
N LEU A 97 -30.77 86.33 -116.31
CA LEU A 97 -30.12 85.04 -116.59
C LEU A 97 -28.83 84.86 -115.80
N VAL A 98 -28.02 85.92 -115.63
CA VAL A 98 -26.82 85.93 -114.78
C VAL A 98 -27.19 85.72 -113.32
N GLY A 99 -28.19 86.45 -112.80
CA GLY A 99 -28.68 86.29 -111.43
C GLY A 99 -29.25 84.90 -111.15
N LEU A 100 -29.96 84.30 -112.12
CA LEU A 100 -30.47 82.93 -112.02
C LEU A 100 -29.33 81.87 -112.12
N GLY A 101 -28.28 82.16 -112.89
CA GLY A 101 -27.04 81.38 -112.91
C GLY A 101 -26.35 81.38 -111.54
N GLN A 102 -26.12 82.57 -110.97
CA GLN A 102 -25.51 82.74 -109.65
C GLN A 102 -26.35 82.07 -108.54
N ALA A 103 -27.67 82.23 -108.56
CA ALA A 103 -28.57 81.57 -107.60
C ALA A 103 -28.45 80.03 -107.66
N LYS A 104 -28.38 79.46 -108.86
CA LYS A 104 -28.19 78.03 -109.09
C LYS A 104 -26.79 77.54 -108.65
N GLU A 105 -25.76 78.34 -108.84
CA GLU A 105 -24.40 78.01 -108.36
C GLU A 105 -24.34 78.05 -106.82
N LEU A 106 -24.96 79.04 -106.18
CA LEU A 106 -25.09 79.10 -104.72
C LEU A 106 -25.91 77.92 -104.16
N GLU A 107 -27.02 77.56 -104.80
CA GLU A 107 -27.80 76.36 -104.42
C GLU A 107 -26.96 75.08 -104.54
N LYS A 108 -26.26 74.90 -105.67
CA LYS A 108 -25.36 73.77 -105.89
C LYS A 108 -24.26 73.71 -104.83
N ASP A 109 -23.64 74.83 -104.49
CA ASP A 109 -22.59 74.89 -103.47
C ASP A 109 -23.11 74.63 -102.05
N MET A 110 -24.34 75.05 -101.73
CA MET A 110 -25.00 74.68 -100.47
C MET A 110 -25.32 73.19 -100.42
N LEU A 111 -25.90 72.63 -101.48
CA LEU A 111 -26.18 71.19 -101.59
C LEU A 111 -24.89 70.36 -101.53
N GLN A 112 -23.81 70.82 -102.16
CA GLN A 112 -22.51 70.15 -102.14
C GLN A 112 -21.83 70.21 -100.76
N LYS A 113 -22.02 71.29 -100.00
CA LYS A 113 -21.62 71.37 -98.58
C LYS A 113 -22.41 70.36 -97.75
N ILE A 114 -23.74 70.43 -97.76
CA ILE A 114 -24.63 69.51 -97.00
C ILE A 114 -24.32 68.04 -97.33
N LEU A 115 -24.07 67.71 -98.60
CA LEU A 115 -23.73 66.35 -99.04
C LEU A 115 -22.35 65.90 -98.51
N ASN A 116 -21.37 66.80 -98.41
CA ASN A 116 -20.07 66.52 -97.79
C ASN A 116 -20.17 66.42 -96.26
N ASP A 117 -20.93 67.30 -95.62
CA ASP A 117 -21.15 67.29 -94.17
C ASP A 117 -21.86 65.98 -93.75
N LEU A 118 -22.88 65.55 -94.48
CA LEU A 118 -23.56 64.27 -94.27
C LEU A 118 -22.65 63.05 -94.54
N LYS A 119 -21.74 63.13 -95.52
CA LYS A 119 -20.72 62.08 -95.72
C LYS A 119 -19.75 62.00 -94.54
N ASN A 120 -19.34 63.15 -94.01
CA ASN A 120 -18.45 63.21 -92.86
C ASN A 120 -19.16 62.66 -91.62
N GLU A 121 -20.43 63.02 -91.36
CA GLU A 121 -21.23 62.47 -90.27
C GLU A 121 -21.39 60.94 -90.38
N ILE A 122 -21.67 60.42 -91.59
CA ILE A 122 -21.73 58.97 -91.83
C ILE A 122 -20.37 58.30 -91.60
N HIS A 123 -19.25 58.96 -91.94
CA HIS A 123 -17.90 58.46 -91.70
C HIS A 123 -17.56 58.43 -90.21
N ASP A 124 -17.84 59.52 -89.48
CA ASP A 124 -17.70 59.66 -88.03
C ASP A 124 -18.51 58.59 -87.28
N LEU A 125 -19.79 58.42 -87.63
CA LEU A 125 -20.65 57.40 -87.04
C LEU A 125 -20.12 56.00 -87.32
N ARG A 126 -19.63 55.74 -88.54
CA ARG A 126 -19.02 54.46 -88.90
C ARG A 126 -17.75 54.19 -88.08
N GLU A 127 -16.84 55.16 -87.94
CA GLU A 127 -15.63 54.97 -87.12
C GLU A 127 -15.97 54.73 -85.64
N ARG A 128 -16.98 55.44 -85.10
CA ARG A 128 -17.46 55.20 -83.73
C ARG A 128 -18.00 53.78 -83.56
N TYR A 129 -18.83 53.29 -84.49
CA TYR A 129 -19.33 51.91 -84.44
C TYR A 129 -18.25 50.86 -84.71
N GLU A 130 -17.26 51.13 -85.55
CA GLU A 130 -16.12 50.22 -85.76
C GLU A 130 -15.19 50.17 -84.53
N ALA A 131 -14.99 51.29 -83.83
CA ALA A 131 -14.29 51.36 -82.56
C ALA A 131 -15.05 50.63 -81.44
N GLU A 132 -16.36 50.86 -81.29
CA GLU A 132 -17.22 50.14 -80.34
C GLU A 132 -17.22 48.63 -80.61
N ASN A 133 -17.34 48.21 -81.87
CA ASN A 133 -17.22 46.80 -82.25
C ASN A 133 -15.83 46.21 -81.94
N SER A 134 -14.76 47.01 -82.03
CA SER A 134 -13.41 46.59 -81.66
C SER A 134 -13.29 46.42 -80.14
N GLU A 135 -13.82 47.35 -79.35
CA GLU A 135 -13.84 47.24 -77.88
C GLU A 135 -14.67 46.03 -77.43
N LEU A 136 -15.87 45.84 -77.96
CA LEU A 136 -16.72 44.69 -77.65
C LEU A 136 -16.06 43.35 -78.00
N ARG A 137 -15.30 43.28 -79.11
CA ARG A 137 -14.49 42.09 -79.45
C ARG A 137 -13.40 41.83 -78.41
N ASN A 138 -12.71 42.87 -77.93
CA ASN A 138 -11.70 42.74 -76.89
C ASN A 138 -12.33 42.30 -75.55
N GLN A 139 -13.47 42.89 -75.17
CA GLN A 139 -14.22 42.47 -73.98
C GLN A 139 -14.68 41.00 -74.07
N VAL A 140 -15.14 40.54 -75.23
CA VAL A 140 -15.48 39.12 -75.47
C VAL A 140 -14.24 38.22 -75.35
N ALA A 141 -13.10 38.61 -75.93
CA ALA A 141 -11.86 37.84 -75.80
C ALA A 141 -11.38 37.74 -74.34
N ASP A 142 -11.48 38.82 -73.56
CA ASP A 142 -11.17 38.80 -72.13
C ASP A 142 -12.13 37.90 -71.33
N LEU A 143 -13.41 37.85 -71.70
CA LEU A 143 -14.40 36.93 -71.11
C LEU A 143 -14.13 35.46 -71.47
N GLU A 144 -13.69 35.17 -72.70
CA GLU A 144 -13.26 33.83 -73.11
C GLU A 144 -11.99 33.40 -72.35
N ILE A 145 -11.02 34.29 -72.22
CA ILE A 145 -9.80 34.09 -71.43
C ILE A 145 -10.16 33.88 -69.94
N PHE A 146 -11.11 34.63 -69.40
CA PHE A 146 -11.61 34.44 -68.03
C PHE A 146 -12.29 33.09 -67.86
N ARG A 147 -13.13 32.67 -68.81
CA ARG A 147 -13.80 31.36 -68.82
C ARG A 147 -12.80 30.21 -68.86
N ALA A 148 -11.79 30.27 -69.74
CA ALA A 148 -10.73 29.27 -69.83
C ALA A 148 -9.89 29.20 -68.53
N LYS A 149 -9.57 30.36 -67.92
CA LYS A 149 -8.95 30.41 -66.59
C LYS A 149 -9.85 29.76 -65.53
N GLN A 150 -11.14 30.09 -65.47
CA GLN A 150 -12.10 29.50 -64.52
C GLN A 150 -12.19 27.97 -64.67
N GLU A 151 -12.27 27.46 -65.89
CA GLU A 151 -12.27 26.03 -66.17
C GLU A 151 -10.98 25.36 -65.68
N SER A 152 -9.81 25.92 -66.01
CA SER A 152 -8.51 25.42 -65.52
C SER A 152 -8.42 25.36 -63.99
N TYR A 153 -9.01 26.32 -63.27
CA TYR A 153 -9.08 26.33 -61.81
C TYR A 153 -10.05 25.25 -61.28
N LEU A 154 -11.18 25.01 -61.95
CA LEU A 154 -12.12 23.94 -61.60
C LEU A 154 -11.49 22.56 -61.78
N THR A 155 -10.84 22.30 -62.92
CA THR A 155 -10.11 21.05 -63.18
C THR A 155 -8.98 20.83 -62.16
N ARG A 156 -8.17 21.87 -61.89
CA ARG A 156 -7.10 21.79 -60.87
C ARG A 156 -7.65 21.52 -59.47
N ARG A 157 -8.76 22.16 -59.10
CA ARG A 157 -9.45 21.94 -57.81
C ARG A 157 -9.99 20.51 -57.70
N GLN A 158 -10.54 19.96 -58.78
CA GLN A 158 -11.01 18.58 -58.83
C GLN A 158 -9.85 17.59 -58.66
N GLN A 159 -8.75 17.75 -59.41
CA GLN A 159 -7.52 16.96 -59.23
C GLN A 159 -6.98 17.02 -57.79
N GLN A 160 -6.98 18.20 -57.17
CA GLN A 160 -6.61 18.37 -55.77
C GLN A 160 -7.59 17.66 -54.82
N GLN A 161 -8.90 17.73 -55.07
CA GLN A 161 -9.91 17.05 -54.27
C GLN A 161 -9.78 15.52 -54.37
N ASP A 162 -9.53 14.99 -55.57
CA ASP A 162 -9.43 13.54 -55.80
C ASP A 162 -8.11 12.96 -55.28
N THR A 163 -7.00 13.71 -55.39
CA THR A 163 -5.73 13.34 -54.72
C THR A 163 -5.83 13.41 -53.19
N LEU A 164 -6.66 14.30 -52.62
CA LEU A 164 -6.98 14.32 -51.19
C LEU A 164 -7.83 13.11 -50.76
N LYS A 165 -8.89 12.76 -51.51
CA LYS A 165 -9.69 11.54 -51.28
C LYS A 165 -8.80 10.29 -51.28
N PHE A 166 -7.96 10.13 -52.31
CA PHE A 166 -7.04 9.00 -52.44
C PHE A 166 -6.08 8.90 -51.24
N ARG A 167 -5.48 10.02 -50.81
CA ARG A 167 -4.64 10.06 -49.61
C ARG A 167 -5.41 9.72 -48.34
N GLN A 168 -6.65 10.19 -48.20
CA GLN A 168 -7.50 9.89 -47.04
C GLN A 168 -7.85 8.40 -46.98
N GLU A 169 -8.22 7.79 -48.12
CA GLU A 169 -8.45 6.34 -48.22
C GLU A 169 -7.18 5.53 -47.91
N ASP A 170 -6.03 5.89 -48.47
CA ASP A 170 -4.75 5.24 -48.19
C ASP A 170 -4.36 5.35 -46.71
N HIS A 171 -4.54 6.52 -46.08
CA HIS A 171 -4.37 6.67 -44.63
C HIS A 171 -5.34 5.80 -43.82
N VAL A 172 -6.62 5.70 -44.21
CA VAL A 172 -7.59 4.81 -43.55
C VAL A 172 -7.20 3.33 -43.70
N ARG A 173 -6.78 2.90 -44.91
CA ARG A 173 -6.28 1.54 -45.19
C ARG A 173 -5.02 1.23 -44.35
N LYS A 174 -4.08 2.18 -44.25
CA LYS A 174 -2.88 2.07 -43.41
C LYS A 174 -3.22 1.99 -41.92
N LEU A 175 -4.13 2.83 -41.42
CA LEU A 175 -4.60 2.78 -40.03
C LEU A 175 -5.32 1.46 -39.71
N ALA A 176 -6.13 0.94 -40.63
CA ALA A 176 -6.77 -0.38 -40.48
C ALA A 176 -5.72 -1.52 -40.45
N SER A 177 -4.69 -1.46 -41.31
CA SER A 177 -3.57 -2.41 -41.29
C SER A 177 -2.79 -2.37 -39.98
N ILE A 178 -2.47 -1.17 -39.47
CA ILE A 178 -1.76 -0.99 -38.19
C ILE A 178 -2.61 -1.50 -37.02
N LYS A 179 -3.90 -1.14 -36.95
CA LYS A 179 -4.83 -1.64 -35.91
C LYS A 179 -4.95 -3.17 -35.94
N LYS A 180 -5.01 -3.79 -37.13
CA LYS A 180 -5.05 -5.24 -37.27
C LYS A 180 -3.75 -5.90 -36.78
N LYS A 181 -2.58 -5.33 -37.11
CA LYS A 181 -1.28 -5.82 -36.63
C LYS A 181 -1.17 -5.75 -35.11
N ASP A 182 -1.43 -4.58 -34.53
CA ASP A 182 -1.43 -4.37 -33.08
C ASP A 182 -2.41 -5.31 -32.35
N GLN A 183 -3.61 -5.56 -32.89
CA GLN A 183 -4.50 -6.59 -32.35
C GLN A 183 -3.87 -7.98 -32.41
N THR A 184 -3.31 -8.41 -33.55
CA THR A 184 -2.69 -9.74 -33.66
C THR A 184 -1.45 -9.90 -32.78
N ASP A 185 -0.68 -8.83 -32.56
CA ASP A 185 0.49 -8.82 -31.69
C ASP A 185 0.07 -8.87 -30.21
N ARG A 186 -1.02 -8.17 -29.83
CA ARG A 186 -1.63 -8.30 -28.49
C ARG A 186 -2.20 -9.70 -28.26
N GLU A 187 -2.90 -10.28 -29.22
CA GLU A 187 -3.39 -11.68 -29.14
C GLU A 187 -2.23 -12.68 -29.04
N ARG A 188 -1.13 -12.47 -29.78
CA ARG A 188 0.08 -13.28 -29.69
C ARG A 188 0.73 -13.17 -28.32
N LEU A 189 0.91 -11.96 -27.79
CA LEU A 189 1.49 -11.73 -26.47
C LEU A 189 0.65 -12.38 -25.37
N ILE A 190 -0.68 -12.35 -25.47
CA ILE A 190 -1.59 -13.04 -24.54
C ILE A 190 -1.40 -14.57 -24.63
N LYS A 191 -1.30 -15.14 -25.85
CA LYS A 191 -1.02 -16.58 -26.04
C LYS A 191 0.35 -16.98 -25.45
N ASP A 192 1.40 -16.21 -25.72
CA ASP A 192 2.75 -16.44 -25.19
C ASP A 192 2.79 -16.30 -23.66
N MET A 193 2.04 -15.37 -23.08
CA MET A 193 1.89 -15.20 -21.63
C MET A 193 1.15 -16.39 -21.00
N ILE A 194 0.05 -16.86 -21.61
CA ILE A 194 -0.70 -18.03 -21.15
C ILE A 194 0.17 -19.29 -21.24
N GLN A 195 0.97 -19.46 -22.30
CA GLN A 195 1.93 -20.57 -22.41
C GLN A 195 2.98 -20.53 -21.29
N LYS A 196 3.57 -19.35 -21.01
CA LYS A 196 4.52 -19.17 -19.89
C LYS A 196 3.87 -19.44 -18.53
N MET A 197 2.65 -18.96 -18.31
CA MET A 197 1.88 -19.22 -17.10
C MET A 197 1.57 -20.71 -16.93
N ASN A 198 1.18 -21.40 -18.00
CA ASN A 198 0.94 -22.85 -17.99
C ASN A 198 2.24 -23.64 -17.72
N HIS A 199 3.37 -23.19 -18.26
CA HIS A 199 4.68 -23.79 -17.97
C HIS A 199 5.08 -23.62 -16.50
N VAL A 200 4.95 -22.40 -15.95
CA VAL A 200 5.19 -22.12 -14.51
C VAL A 200 4.21 -22.91 -13.62
N ALA A 201 2.94 -23.05 -14.01
CA ALA A 201 1.97 -23.87 -13.28
C ALA A 201 2.30 -25.38 -13.35
N ALA A 202 2.79 -25.88 -14.48
CA ALA A 202 3.26 -27.25 -14.62
C ALA A 202 4.52 -27.51 -13.75
N ASP A 203 5.46 -26.56 -13.72
CA ASP A 203 6.66 -26.68 -12.89
C ASP A 203 6.38 -26.47 -11.40
N PHE A 204 5.41 -25.63 -11.02
CA PHE A 204 4.91 -25.56 -9.65
C PHE A 204 4.25 -26.88 -9.22
N ARG A 205 3.43 -27.50 -10.08
CA ARG A 205 2.87 -28.85 -9.83
C ARG A 205 3.97 -29.89 -9.69
N ARG A 206 4.98 -29.89 -10.57
CA ARG A 206 6.15 -30.79 -10.48
C ARG A 206 6.95 -30.57 -9.21
N ALA A 207 7.23 -29.32 -8.83
CA ALA A 207 7.98 -28.95 -7.64
C ALA A 207 7.21 -29.33 -6.36
N SER A 208 5.92 -29.01 -6.30
CA SER A 208 5.03 -29.40 -5.21
C SER A 208 4.98 -30.92 -5.04
N ASN A 209 4.67 -31.68 -6.11
CA ASN A 209 4.65 -33.15 -6.05
C ASN A 209 6.01 -33.74 -5.64
N LYS A 210 7.13 -33.17 -6.12
CA LYS A 210 8.49 -33.57 -5.74
C LYS A 210 8.83 -33.23 -4.29
N GLN A 211 8.29 -32.14 -3.75
CA GLN A 211 8.45 -31.76 -2.34
C GLN A 211 7.55 -32.60 -1.44
N MET A 212 6.28 -32.82 -1.79
CA MET A 212 5.38 -33.75 -1.09
C MET A 212 5.99 -35.15 -1.04
N ALA A 213 6.43 -35.71 -2.16
CA ALA A 213 7.09 -37.02 -2.18
C ALA A 213 8.37 -37.08 -1.32
N LYS A 214 9.16 -36.00 -1.27
CA LYS A 214 10.30 -35.88 -0.34
C LYS A 214 9.86 -35.85 1.11
N THR A 215 8.83 -35.08 1.46
CA THR A 215 8.30 -34.97 2.82
C THR A 215 7.70 -36.30 3.27
N THR A 216 6.82 -36.93 2.48
CA THR A 216 6.24 -38.24 2.77
C THR A 216 7.32 -39.30 2.94
N LYS A 217 8.34 -39.36 2.05
CA LYS A 217 9.47 -40.28 2.21
C LYS A 217 10.27 -39.98 3.49
N ARG A 218 10.47 -38.70 3.83
CA ARG A 218 11.13 -38.32 5.09
C ARG A 218 10.31 -38.79 6.29
N THR A 219 9.01 -38.51 6.34
CA THR A 219 8.12 -38.92 7.45
C THR A 219 8.07 -40.44 7.60
N ILE A 220 7.99 -41.22 6.51
CA ILE A 220 8.07 -42.68 6.58
C ILE A 220 9.42 -43.14 7.17
N ASN A 221 10.53 -42.57 6.71
CA ASN A 221 11.86 -42.88 7.23
C ASN A 221 12.09 -42.39 8.68
N GLU A 222 11.37 -41.35 9.12
CA GLU A 222 11.46 -40.75 10.46
C GLU A 222 10.59 -41.55 11.45
N ASN A 223 9.38 -41.95 11.03
CA ASN A 223 8.53 -42.92 11.75
C ASN A 223 9.24 -44.26 11.93
N ALA A 224 9.81 -44.85 10.88
CA ALA A 224 10.54 -46.13 10.98
C ALA A 224 11.76 -46.05 11.93
N ARG A 225 12.36 -44.87 12.09
CA ARG A 225 13.42 -44.64 13.10
C ARG A 225 12.85 -44.48 14.50
N ILE A 226 11.71 -43.80 14.64
CA ILE A 226 11.01 -43.68 15.92
C ILE A 226 10.56 -45.07 16.39
N GLU A 227 9.94 -45.86 15.51
CA GLU A 227 9.59 -47.28 15.71
C GLU A 227 10.82 -48.09 16.16
N GLN A 228 11.96 -47.98 15.47
CA GLN A 228 13.21 -48.62 15.91
C GLN A 228 13.61 -48.18 17.34
N THR A 229 13.63 -46.88 17.64
CA THR A 229 14.01 -46.39 18.99
C THR A 229 12.98 -46.75 20.06
N VAL A 230 11.70 -46.90 19.71
CA VAL A 230 10.65 -47.37 20.62
C VAL A 230 10.87 -48.84 20.93
N ASN A 231 11.17 -49.67 19.92
CA ASN A 231 11.51 -51.07 20.15
C ASN A 231 12.79 -51.22 21.00
N GLU A 232 13.81 -50.37 20.78
CA GLU A 232 15.02 -50.32 21.62
C GLU A 232 14.71 -49.89 23.07
N MET A 233 13.77 -48.96 23.29
CA MET A 233 13.28 -48.59 24.62
C MET A 233 12.41 -49.67 25.26
N GLU A 234 11.63 -50.42 24.48
CA GLU A 234 10.84 -51.57 24.93
C GLU A 234 11.78 -52.68 25.41
N ASP A 235 12.83 -52.99 24.63
CA ASP A 235 13.90 -53.93 25.00
C ASP A 235 14.58 -53.55 26.33
N ILE A 236 14.88 -52.27 26.53
CA ILE A 236 15.44 -51.75 27.78
C ILE A 236 14.41 -51.85 28.93
N THR A 237 13.16 -51.51 28.66
CA THR A 237 12.07 -51.58 29.66
C THR A 237 11.83 -53.01 30.11
N ASN A 238 11.85 -53.98 29.19
CA ASN A 238 11.70 -55.41 29.48
C ASN A 238 12.88 -55.94 30.31
N ARG A 239 14.11 -55.51 30.04
CA ARG A 239 15.29 -55.85 30.87
C ARG A 239 15.15 -55.27 32.28
N VAL A 240 14.79 -53.99 32.42
CA VAL A 240 14.58 -53.35 33.72
C VAL A 240 13.40 -53.99 34.47
N HIS A 241 12.34 -54.43 33.78
CA HIS A 241 11.26 -55.18 34.40
C HIS A 241 11.77 -56.51 34.97
N HIS A 242 12.54 -57.27 34.18
CA HIS A 242 13.11 -58.54 34.62
C HIS A 242 14.16 -58.40 35.75
N GLU A 243 14.96 -57.33 35.74
CA GLU A 243 15.84 -56.98 36.88
C GLU A 243 15.02 -56.68 38.15
N ASN A 244 13.88 -56.00 38.03
CA ASN A 244 12.97 -55.78 39.16
C ASN A 244 12.30 -57.08 39.64
N GLU A 245 11.92 -58.00 38.74
CA GLU A 245 11.44 -59.34 39.12
C GLU A 245 12.50 -60.10 39.92
N GLN A 246 13.75 -60.15 39.44
CA GLN A 246 14.85 -60.80 40.15
C GLN A 246 15.14 -60.17 41.52
N ILE A 247 15.09 -58.84 41.63
CA ILE A 247 15.24 -58.12 42.90
C ILE A 247 14.04 -58.41 43.82
N GLN A 248 12.82 -58.49 43.29
CA GLN A 248 11.63 -58.83 44.06
C GLN A 248 11.69 -60.27 44.58
N ASP A 249 12.13 -61.24 43.79
CA ASP A 249 12.32 -62.62 44.23
C ASP A 249 13.47 -62.78 45.23
N ALA A 250 14.59 -62.07 45.03
CA ALA A 250 15.66 -62.01 46.03
C ALA A 250 15.17 -61.40 47.36
N ASN A 251 14.34 -60.36 47.31
CA ASN A 251 13.73 -59.73 48.48
C ASN A 251 12.68 -60.64 49.13
N ASN A 252 11.86 -61.36 48.37
CA ASN A 252 10.94 -62.39 48.86
C ASN A 252 11.71 -63.51 49.59
N HIS A 253 12.82 -63.97 49.01
CA HIS A 253 13.66 -65.01 49.61
C HIS A 253 14.37 -64.53 50.89
N LEU A 254 14.90 -63.30 50.90
CA LEU A 254 15.42 -62.65 52.11
C LEU A 254 14.34 -62.46 53.17
N HIS A 255 13.12 -62.07 52.79
CA HIS A 255 11.99 -61.92 53.70
C HIS A 255 11.59 -63.27 54.32
N MET A 256 11.54 -64.35 53.54
CA MET A 256 11.39 -65.71 54.07
C MET A 256 12.53 -66.09 55.01
N GLY A 257 13.78 -65.76 54.66
CA GLY A 257 14.95 -65.93 55.52
C GLY A 257 14.76 -65.26 56.87
N VAL A 258 14.43 -63.96 56.88
CA VAL A 258 14.13 -63.18 58.09
C VAL A 258 12.95 -63.77 58.87
N GLN A 259 11.88 -64.24 58.22
CA GLN A 259 10.78 -64.93 58.93
C GLN A 259 11.23 -66.23 59.60
N THR A 260 12.07 -67.05 58.95
CA THR A 260 12.59 -68.29 59.56
C THR A 260 13.58 -68.00 60.69
N LEU A 261 14.39 -66.95 60.56
CA LEU A 261 15.28 -66.49 61.62
C LEU A 261 14.50 -65.98 62.82
N LYS A 262 13.47 -65.14 62.63
CA LYS A 262 12.59 -64.68 63.72
C LYS A 262 11.86 -65.83 64.42
N LYS A 263 11.41 -66.86 63.68
CA LYS A 263 10.82 -68.08 64.27
C LYS A 263 11.84 -68.86 65.11
N LYS A 264 13.09 -68.99 64.65
CA LYS A 264 14.18 -69.60 65.43
C LYS A 264 14.57 -68.77 66.65
N GLU A 265 14.61 -67.44 66.52
CA GLU A 265 14.88 -66.50 67.61
C GLU A 265 13.79 -66.59 68.69
N GLN A 266 12.52 -66.65 68.31
CA GLN A 266 11.40 -66.91 69.24
C GLN A 266 11.51 -68.30 69.90
N GLN A 267 11.87 -69.35 69.15
CA GLN A 267 12.11 -70.67 69.73
C GLN A 267 13.28 -70.67 70.71
N HIS A 268 14.39 -69.99 70.40
CA HIS A 268 15.52 -69.83 71.31
C HIS A 268 15.15 -69.00 72.54
N ALA A 269 14.37 -67.93 72.40
CA ALA A 269 13.88 -67.14 73.53
C ALA A 269 13.00 -67.98 74.48
N ILE A 270 12.11 -68.82 73.94
CA ILE A 270 11.29 -69.76 74.73
C ILE A 270 12.15 -70.86 75.37
N GLN A 271 13.15 -71.39 74.66
CA GLN A 271 14.12 -72.34 75.22
C GLN A 271 14.97 -71.70 76.32
N HIS A 272 15.38 -70.44 76.19
CA HIS A 272 16.13 -69.72 77.22
C HIS A 272 15.25 -69.35 78.42
N ALA A 273 13.99 -68.97 78.22
CA ALA A 273 13.03 -68.74 79.30
C ALA A 273 12.77 -70.03 80.09
N THR A 274 12.40 -71.13 79.44
CA THR A 274 12.21 -72.44 80.11
C THR A 274 13.49 -72.99 80.73
N SER A 275 14.66 -72.76 80.12
CA SER A 275 15.96 -73.09 80.76
C SER A 275 16.22 -72.21 81.99
N ALA A 276 15.83 -70.93 81.98
CA ALA A 276 15.96 -70.04 83.13
C ALA A 276 14.98 -70.40 84.26
N GLU A 277 13.75 -70.82 83.94
CA GLU A 277 12.80 -71.39 84.90
C GLU A 277 13.35 -72.67 85.55
N ILE A 278 13.96 -73.57 84.76
CA ILE A 278 14.64 -74.76 85.29
C ILE A 278 15.85 -74.38 86.16
N ILE A 279 16.63 -73.36 85.77
CA ILE A 279 17.74 -72.84 86.59
C ILE A 279 17.23 -72.19 87.88
N GLN A 280 16.10 -71.47 87.86
CA GLN A 280 15.47 -70.93 89.07
C GLN A 280 14.93 -72.05 89.97
N LEU A 281 14.31 -73.09 89.41
CA LEU A 281 13.88 -74.26 90.17
C LEU A 281 15.07 -74.96 90.83
N LEU A 282 16.17 -75.14 90.11
CA LEU A 282 17.42 -75.71 90.65
C LEU A 282 18.08 -74.79 91.68
N ALA A 283 18.04 -73.47 91.48
CA ALA A 283 18.52 -72.49 92.46
C ALA A 283 17.68 -72.54 93.75
N ASN A 284 16.35 -72.60 93.65
CA ASN A 284 15.46 -72.77 94.80
C ASN A 284 15.69 -74.13 95.49
N MET A 285 15.97 -75.20 94.75
CA MET A 285 16.35 -76.50 95.33
C MET A 285 17.71 -76.46 96.03
N LEU A 286 18.70 -75.74 95.47
CA LEU A 286 19.99 -75.49 96.11
C LEU A 286 19.83 -74.64 97.38
N GLN A 287 19.05 -73.56 97.33
CA GLN A 287 18.80 -72.68 98.46
C GLN A 287 18.06 -73.42 99.60
N ASN A 288 17.11 -74.30 99.27
CA ASN A 288 16.49 -75.21 100.25
C ASN A 288 17.50 -76.24 100.82
N GLN A 289 18.46 -76.73 100.02
CA GLN A 289 19.53 -77.59 100.53
C GLN A 289 20.54 -76.83 101.40
N GLU A 290 20.87 -75.59 101.06
CA GLU A 290 21.66 -74.69 101.91
C GLU A 290 20.95 -74.42 103.23
N GLU A 291 19.64 -74.19 103.22
CA GLU A 291 18.86 -74.02 104.46
C GLU A 291 18.87 -75.28 105.34
N ILE A 292 18.77 -76.47 104.72
CA ILE A 292 18.92 -77.75 105.42
C ILE A 292 20.34 -77.92 105.96
N ILE A 293 21.37 -77.51 105.22
CA ILE A 293 22.77 -77.54 105.65
C ILE A 293 23.00 -76.58 106.82
N VAL A 294 22.44 -75.37 106.80
CA VAL A 294 22.51 -74.40 107.91
C VAL A 294 21.84 -74.98 109.16
N ARG A 295 20.61 -75.50 109.06
CA ARG A 295 19.93 -76.16 110.20
C ARG A 295 20.73 -77.36 110.74
N LYS A 296 21.45 -78.09 109.88
CA LYS A 296 22.37 -79.17 110.30
C LYS A 296 23.69 -78.65 110.88
N GLN A 297 24.18 -77.50 110.48
CA GLN A 297 25.32 -76.82 111.10
C GLN A 297 24.95 -76.24 112.47
N GLU A 298 23.71 -75.79 112.67
CA GLU A 298 23.17 -75.42 113.98
C GLU A 298 23.04 -76.63 114.91
N GLU A 299 22.51 -77.77 114.44
CA GLU A 299 22.55 -79.04 115.20
C GLU A 299 23.98 -79.44 115.57
N ILE A 300 24.93 -79.36 114.63
CA ILE A 300 26.35 -79.65 114.89
C ILE A 300 26.92 -78.68 115.92
N ALA A 301 26.61 -77.38 115.85
CA ALA A 301 27.06 -76.39 116.84
C ALA A 301 26.50 -76.69 118.24
N HIS A 302 25.25 -77.15 118.35
CA HIS A 302 24.68 -77.62 119.62
C HIS A 302 25.39 -78.87 120.15
N VAL A 303 25.73 -79.84 119.29
CA VAL A 303 26.55 -81.01 119.67
C VAL A 303 27.96 -80.58 120.10
N ASP A 304 28.56 -79.61 119.41
CA ASP A 304 29.91 -79.11 119.70
C ASP A 304 29.98 -78.39 121.06
N VAL A 305 28.92 -77.67 121.45
CA VAL A 305 28.75 -77.10 122.79
C VAL A 305 28.59 -78.20 123.85
N ALA A 306 27.81 -79.25 123.57
CA ALA A 306 27.68 -80.40 124.46
C ALA A 306 29.01 -81.17 124.63
N GLU A 307 29.78 -81.35 123.55
CA GLU A 307 31.11 -81.97 123.58
C GLU A 307 32.11 -81.17 124.41
N ARG A 308 32.12 -79.83 124.30
CA ARG A 308 32.94 -78.96 125.15
C ARG A 308 32.59 -79.17 126.63
N ARG A 309 31.29 -79.24 126.96
CA ARG A 309 30.82 -79.50 128.34
C ARG A 309 31.20 -80.90 128.83
N ILE A 310 31.19 -81.91 127.97
CA ILE A 310 31.68 -83.27 128.28
C ILE A 310 33.21 -83.27 128.49
N LYS A 311 33.98 -82.50 127.72
CA LYS A 311 35.43 -82.33 127.89
C LYS A 311 35.77 -81.63 129.22
N GLU A 312 35.02 -80.60 129.61
CA GLU A 312 35.14 -79.96 130.94
C GLU A 312 34.91 -80.97 132.08
N LEU A 313 33.83 -81.77 132.01
CA LEU A 313 33.52 -82.79 133.02
C LEU A 313 34.59 -83.90 133.06
N ARG A 314 35.12 -84.33 131.92
CA ARG A 314 36.24 -85.30 131.86
C ARG A 314 37.52 -84.74 132.49
N ASN A 315 37.82 -83.46 132.28
CA ASN A 315 38.99 -82.82 132.91
C ASN A 315 38.82 -82.72 134.44
N LEU A 316 37.61 -82.46 134.94
CA LEU A 316 37.31 -82.48 136.37
C LEU A 316 37.44 -83.89 136.97
N ILE A 317 37.00 -84.94 136.26
CA ILE A 317 37.20 -86.34 136.69
C ILE A 317 38.69 -86.69 136.71
N PHE A 318 39.42 -86.42 135.64
CA PHE A 318 40.86 -86.71 135.53
C PHE A 318 41.69 -86.04 136.63
N ASN A 319 41.37 -84.79 136.99
CA ASN A 319 42.04 -84.09 138.09
C ASN A 319 41.73 -84.71 139.47
N ASN A 320 40.52 -85.26 139.68
CA ASN A 320 40.19 -85.98 140.92
C ASN A 320 40.89 -87.35 140.98
N GLU A 321 40.92 -88.11 139.87
CA GLU A 321 41.62 -89.39 139.77
C GLU A 321 43.13 -89.23 140.01
N LYS A 322 43.73 -88.15 139.49
CA LYS A 322 45.17 -87.86 139.65
C LYS A 322 45.57 -87.55 141.10
N ASN A 323 44.71 -86.91 141.88
CA ASN A 323 44.99 -86.57 143.29
C ASN A 323 44.75 -87.74 144.26
N TYR A 324 43.96 -88.73 143.84
CA TYR A 324 43.62 -89.93 144.62
C TYR A 324 44.83 -90.77 145.10
N PRO A 325 45.88 -91.04 144.30
CA PRO A 325 47.05 -91.80 144.76
C PRO A 325 47.88 -91.08 145.83
N GLU A 326 47.98 -89.74 145.79
CA GLU A 326 48.78 -88.97 146.77
C GLU A 326 48.17 -89.08 148.18
N ILE A 327 46.86 -88.80 148.29
CA ILE A 327 46.08 -88.97 149.52
C ILE A 327 46.16 -90.43 150.03
N ARG A 328 46.17 -91.41 149.12
CA ARG A 328 46.31 -92.84 149.46
C ARG A 328 47.71 -93.21 149.96
N GLN A 329 48.74 -92.50 149.53
CA GLN A 329 50.12 -92.72 149.95
C GLN A 329 50.42 -92.09 151.32
N GLU A 330 49.87 -90.91 151.60
CA GLU A 330 49.90 -90.32 152.95
C GLU A 330 49.27 -91.26 153.99
N ASN A 331 48.07 -91.77 153.72
CA ASN A 331 47.35 -92.70 154.60
C ASN A 331 48.11 -94.01 154.87
N LYS A 332 48.92 -94.51 153.91
CA LYS A 332 49.84 -95.63 154.19
C LYS A 332 50.95 -95.24 155.18
N SER A 333 51.57 -94.09 154.96
CA SER A 333 52.68 -93.60 155.81
C SER A 333 52.26 -93.29 157.27
N PHE A 334 50.97 -93.11 157.54
CA PHE A 334 50.43 -93.01 158.90
C PHE A 334 50.21 -94.38 159.56
N ASN A 335 49.71 -95.37 158.82
CA ASN A 335 49.52 -96.72 159.34
C ASN A 335 50.85 -97.45 159.60
N GLU A 336 51.85 -97.29 158.73
CA GLU A 336 53.18 -97.88 158.92
C GLU A 336 53.85 -97.41 160.23
N LYS A 337 53.65 -96.14 160.61
CA LYS A 337 54.14 -95.57 161.89
C LYS A 337 53.41 -96.10 163.13
N LEU A 338 52.14 -96.53 163.00
CA LEU A 338 51.41 -97.20 164.08
C LEU A 338 51.93 -98.64 164.30
N ASP A 339 52.27 -99.36 163.24
CA ASP A 339 52.81 -100.71 163.32
C ASP A 339 54.22 -100.78 163.92
N GLU A 340 55.07 -99.78 163.64
CA GLU A 340 56.40 -99.68 164.28
C GLU A 340 56.30 -99.50 165.81
N LEU A 341 55.38 -98.64 166.26
CA LEU A 341 55.19 -98.36 167.69
C LEU A 341 54.68 -99.60 168.44
N ASN A 342 53.78 -100.38 167.82
CA ASN A 342 53.26 -101.62 168.40
C ASN A 342 54.32 -102.74 168.48
N LYS A 343 55.24 -102.85 167.50
CA LYS A 343 56.35 -103.83 167.54
C LYS A 343 57.29 -103.60 168.73
N LEU A 344 57.63 -102.34 169.00
CA LEU A 344 58.50 -101.94 170.11
C LEU A 344 57.94 -102.33 171.48
N VAL A 345 56.61 -102.26 171.66
CA VAL A 345 55.93 -102.77 172.87
C VAL A 345 55.96 -104.30 172.92
N GLY A 346 55.79 -104.97 171.77
CA GLY A 346 55.81 -106.42 171.67
C GLY A 346 57.16 -107.05 172.06
N ASP A 347 58.28 -106.54 171.55
CA ASP A 347 59.59 -107.18 171.74
C ASP A 347 60.10 -107.11 173.18
N ALA A 348 59.83 -106.01 173.91
CA ALA A 348 60.13 -105.88 175.33
C ALA A 348 59.45 -106.96 176.22
N THR A 349 58.35 -107.57 175.75
CA THR A 349 57.70 -108.69 176.46
C THR A 349 58.37 -110.05 176.18
N LYS A 350 59.02 -110.20 175.01
CA LYS A 350 59.63 -111.46 174.55
C LYS A 350 60.94 -111.74 175.28
N ASP A 351 61.81 -110.75 175.43
CA ASP A 351 63.09 -110.92 176.13
C ASP A 351 62.91 -111.36 177.59
N LYS A 352 61.87 -110.83 178.26
CA LYS A 352 61.46 -111.26 179.60
C LYS A 352 61.04 -112.74 179.66
N ALA A 353 60.44 -113.27 178.60
CA ALA A 353 60.09 -114.68 178.49
C ALA A 353 61.30 -115.58 178.14
N ILE A 354 62.21 -115.10 177.29
CA ILE A 354 63.38 -115.86 176.83
C ILE A 354 64.35 -116.16 177.99
N ILE A 355 64.57 -115.21 178.90
CA ILE A 355 65.43 -115.42 180.09
C ILE A 355 64.84 -116.50 181.02
N LEU A 356 63.51 -116.48 181.25
CA LEU A 356 62.82 -117.50 182.04
C LEU A 356 62.80 -118.87 181.33
N SER A 357 62.73 -118.88 180.00
CA SER A 357 62.77 -120.09 179.16
C SER A 357 64.12 -120.81 179.26
N ASN A 358 65.24 -120.10 179.09
CA ASN A 358 66.56 -120.70 179.04
C ASN A 358 67.00 -121.30 180.39
N LEU A 359 66.64 -120.66 181.50
CA LEU A 359 66.85 -121.21 182.86
C LEU A 359 66.04 -122.50 183.08
N ARG A 360 64.79 -122.58 182.59
CA ARG A 360 64.02 -123.84 182.60
C ARG A 360 64.62 -124.90 181.69
N ARG A 361 65.09 -124.53 180.49
CA ARG A 361 65.53 -125.49 179.46
C ARG A 361 66.85 -126.18 179.79
N ALA A 362 67.76 -125.51 180.50
CA ALA A 362 68.96 -126.14 181.05
C ALA A 362 68.60 -127.19 182.13
N VAL A 363 67.62 -126.90 182.99
CA VAL A 363 67.14 -127.81 184.05
C VAL A 363 66.35 -129.00 183.50
N LEU A 364 65.70 -128.86 182.33
CA LEU A 364 64.87 -129.90 181.71
C LEU A 364 65.62 -130.87 180.78
N LEU A 365 66.73 -130.48 180.15
CA LEU A 365 67.39 -131.36 179.16
C LEU A 365 68.36 -132.39 179.77
N VAL A 366 68.86 -132.17 181.00
CA VAL A 366 69.72 -133.12 181.71
C VAL A 366 68.92 -134.14 182.53
N THR A 367 67.73 -133.76 183.00
CA THR A 367 66.83 -134.60 183.81
C THR A 367 66.04 -135.57 182.92
N GLU A 368 65.03 -135.07 182.23
CA GLU A 368 64.05 -135.90 181.51
C GLU A 368 64.29 -135.94 179.98
N SER A 369 65.57 -136.06 179.59
CA SER A 369 65.94 -136.85 178.40
C SER A 369 65.74 -138.36 178.65
N LEU A 370 65.55 -138.75 179.92
CA LEU A 370 64.55 -139.76 180.28
C LEU A 370 63.15 -139.28 179.84
N LYS A 371 62.68 -139.65 178.64
CA LYS A 371 61.26 -139.58 178.14
C LYS A 371 60.34 -138.44 178.69
N ILE A 372 59.88 -137.49 177.84
CA ILE A 372 58.47 -136.97 177.75
C ILE A 372 58.33 -135.91 176.60
N LYS A 373 57.14 -135.29 176.42
CA LYS A 373 56.62 -134.69 175.17
C LYS A 373 55.96 -133.28 175.35
N ASP A 374 55.51 -132.68 174.23
CA ASP A 374 54.27 -131.85 174.00
C ASP A 374 54.10 -130.32 174.33
N GLU A 375 53.51 -129.58 173.35
CA GLU A 375 52.28 -128.69 173.34
C GLU A 375 52.12 -127.14 173.69
N GLU A 376 51.48 -126.39 172.74
CA GLU A 376 50.22 -125.52 172.79
C GLU A 376 50.04 -123.94 172.98
N LYS A 377 49.11 -123.35 172.14
CA LYS A 377 47.90 -122.42 172.36
C LYS A 377 47.80 -120.82 172.24
N ALA A 378 46.82 -120.31 171.40
CA ALA A 378 45.59 -119.43 171.67
C ALA A 378 45.32 -117.84 171.42
N LEU A 379 44.31 -117.44 170.55
CA LEU A 379 42.97 -116.66 170.73
C LEU A 379 42.53 -115.09 170.52
N VAL A 380 41.47 -114.80 169.64
CA VAL A 380 40.19 -113.85 169.47
C VAL A 380 39.96 -112.27 169.19
N PRO A 381 38.78 -111.74 168.57
CA PRO A 381 38.42 -110.33 168.05
C PRO A 381 37.01 -109.57 168.37
N ILE A 382 36.56 -108.40 167.72
CA ILE A 382 35.27 -107.54 167.97
C ILE A 382 34.62 -106.59 166.80
N GLU A 383 33.60 -105.65 167.02
CA GLU A 383 32.54 -104.98 166.08
C GLU A 383 32.37 -103.36 166.00
N GLN A 384 31.35 -102.50 165.55
CA GLN A 384 29.89 -102.44 165.02
C GLN A 384 29.27 -101.00 164.47
N ALA A 385 28.04 -100.91 163.82
CA ALA A 385 26.94 -99.79 163.61
C ALA A 385 27.05 -98.46 162.69
N GLY A 386 26.04 -97.59 162.23
CA GLY A 386 24.52 -97.52 161.96
C GLY A 386 23.71 -96.11 161.70
N GLN A 387 22.66 -95.99 160.79
CA GLN A 387 21.39 -95.07 160.64
C GLN A 387 21.33 -93.52 160.15
N THR A 388 20.25 -92.69 159.75
CA THR A 388 18.84 -92.64 159.05
C THR A 388 18.11 -91.19 158.81
N ILE A 389 17.06 -91.00 157.90
CA ILE A 389 15.88 -89.98 157.76
C ILE A 389 15.81 -88.80 156.64
N ASN A 390 14.64 -88.10 156.36
CA ASN A 390 13.99 -87.85 155.00
C ASN A 390 13.84 -86.44 154.19
N PRO A 391 12.72 -85.61 154.17
CA PRO A 391 11.93 -85.21 152.92
C PRO A 391 11.41 -83.73 152.58
N GLU A 392 10.68 -83.53 151.42
CA GLU A 392 9.65 -82.46 150.95
C GLU A 392 10.07 -81.07 150.31
N THR A 393 9.31 -80.17 149.57
CA THR A 393 7.87 -79.91 149.11
C THR A 393 7.66 -78.97 147.82
N ASP A 394 6.41 -78.80 147.29
CA ASP A 394 5.67 -77.83 146.35
C ASP A 394 6.24 -76.90 145.19
N GLY A 395 5.81 -77.14 143.92
CA GLY A 395 4.69 -76.41 143.24
C GLY A 395 4.80 -75.09 142.41
N ASN A 396 5.11 -75.12 141.09
CA ASN A 396 4.38 -74.36 140.03
C ASN A 396 4.82 -74.66 138.56
N LEU A 397 3.90 -75.10 137.69
CA LEU A 397 4.14 -75.34 136.25
C LEU A 397 2.80 -75.38 135.49
N PHE A 398 2.42 -74.32 134.74
CA PHE A 398 1.31 -74.40 133.75
C PHE A 398 1.19 -73.22 132.75
N GLN A 399 1.48 -71.97 133.15
CA GLN A 399 0.89 -70.79 132.46
C GLN A 399 1.58 -70.27 131.18
N GLN A 400 2.81 -70.65 130.85
CA GLN A 400 3.53 -70.07 129.68
C GLN A 400 3.46 -70.91 128.38
N LEU A 401 2.69 -72.01 128.36
CA LEU A 401 2.47 -72.82 127.15
C LEU A 401 1.28 -72.36 126.29
N HIS A 402 0.53 -71.32 126.70
CA HIS A 402 -0.70 -70.91 126.01
C HIS A 402 -0.48 -69.90 124.86
N THR A 403 0.67 -69.25 124.79
CA THR A 403 0.92 -68.09 123.91
C THR A 403 1.53 -68.45 122.54
N ILE A 404 1.13 -69.61 121.98
CA ILE A 404 1.59 -70.09 120.65
C ILE A 404 0.44 -70.18 119.62
N LEU A 405 -0.83 -70.12 120.05
CA LEU A 405 -1.95 -70.68 119.26
C LEU A 405 -3.00 -69.68 118.70
N THR A 406 -2.81 -68.35 118.81
CA THR A 406 -3.86 -67.38 118.40
C THR A 406 -3.37 -66.07 117.78
N SER A 407 -3.03 -66.08 116.49
CA SER A 407 -3.43 -65.03 115.49
C SER A 407 -2.97 -65.40 114.08
N LYS A 408 -3.80 -65.10 113.05
CA LYS A 408 -3.50 -65.28 111.61
C LYS A 408 -3.09 -63.93 110.98
N GLU A 409 -3.11 -63.90 109.64
CA GLU A 409 -3.28 -62.74 108.75
C GLU A 409 -2.02 -61.91 108.40
N GLU A 410 -1.82 -61.43 107.16
CA GLU A 410 -2.41 -61.81 105.84
C GLU A 410 -1.55 -61.27 104.65
N ILE A 411 -1.72 -61.87 103.46
CA ILE A 411 -1.68 -61.30 102.08
C ILE A 411 -0.54 -60.32 101.65
N ASP A 412 0.13 -60.65 100.54
CA ASP A 412 0.08 -59.81 99.31
C ASP A 412 0.32 -60.63 98.02
N VAL A 413 -0.37 -60.30 96.92
CA VAL A 413 -0.29 -60.95 95.58
C VAL A 413 -0.68 -59.96 94.45
N ASP A 414 0.34 -59.50 93.72
CA ASP A 414 0.44 -59.24 92.26
C ASP A 414 -0.60 -58.42 91.42
N GLU A 415 0.00 -57.72 90.43
CA GLU A 415 -0.35 -57.64 89.00
C GLU A 415 -1.18 -56.49 88.33
N GLN A 416 -0.67 -56.08 87.13
CA GLN A 416 -1.38 -55.57 85.92
C GLN A 416 -2.07 -54.15 85.92
N GLN A 417 -2.32 -53.42 84.81
CA GLN A 417 -1.85 -53.41 83.39
C GLN A 417 -2.25 -52.11 82.59
N GLN A 418 -1.53 -51.82 81.48
CA GLN A 418 -1.98 -51.28 80.15
C GLN A 418 -2.48 -49.82 79.87
N GLN A 419 -2.19 -49.35 78.62
CA GLN A 419 -2.87 -48.31 77.76
C GLN A 419 -2.84 -46.82 78.21
N SER A 420 -2.87 -45.74 77.38
CA SER A 420 -2.63 -45.42 75.93
C SER A 420 -2.59 -43.84 75.78
N SER A 421 -2.56 -43.07 74.66
CA SER A 421 -2.42 -43.22 73.17
C SER A 421 -2.19 -41.83 72.46
N PHE A 422 -1.83 -41.83 71.16
CA PHE A 422 -2.19 -40.88 70.05
C PHE A 422 -1.56 -39.46 69.81
N ILE A 423 -0.77 -39.38 68.70
CA ILE A 423 -0.77 -38.41 67.55
C ILE A 423 -0.21 -36.95 67.64
N ASP A 424 0.46 -36.57 66.54
CA ASP A 424 1.19 -35.33 66.19
C ASP A 424 0.35 -34.07 65.91
N ILE A 425 1.02 -32.90 65.78
CA ILE A 425 1.07 -32.15 64.49
C ILE A 425 2.16 -31.05 64.46
N THR A 426 2.58 -30.72 63.23
CA THR A 426 3.56 -29.71 62.77
C THR A 426 3.29 -28.24 63.25
N ARG A 427 4.10 -27.19 63.01
CA ARG A 427 5.11 -26.87 61.96
C ARG A 427 5.94 -25.65 62.40
N SER A 428 7.13 -25.40 61.81
CA SER A 428 8.01 -24.29 62.22
C SER A 428 8.54 -23.46 61.04
N THR A 429 8.57 -22.13 61.22
CA THR A 429 9.51 -21.14 60.60
C THR A 429 9.49 -20.96 59.06
N LEU A 430 9.87 -19.81 58.46
CA LEU A 430 10.34 -18.51 58.98
C LEU A 430 10.00 -17.38 57.98
N ASN A 431 9.95 -16.12 58.45
CA ASN A 431 9.95 -14.92 57.59
C ASN A 431 11.39 -14.53 57.20
N LEU A 432 11.60 -13.92 56.03
CA LEU A 432 12.63 -12.89 55.85
C LEU A 432 12.31 -11.93 54.67
N LYS A 433 13.12 -10.89 54.48
CA LYS A 433 12.80 -9.67 53.72
C LYS A 433 13.39 -9.64 52.29
N ASP A 434 12.79 -8.81 51.44
CA ASP A 434 13.38 -8.15 50.26
C ASP A 434 14.78 -7.56 50.54
N PRO A 435 15.67 -7.33 49.52
CA PRO A 435 15.30 -6.71 48.22
C PRO A 435 16.01 -7.24 46.94
N GLY A 436 15.38 -7.07 45.77
CA GLY A 436 16.07 -7.26 44.48
C GLY A 436 15.36 -6.76 43.21
N LYS A 437 15.92 -5.74 42.54
CA LYS A 437 15.43 -5.26 41.21
C LYS A 437 15.60 -6.34 40.13
N ARG A 438 14.51 -6.72 39.44
CA ARG A 438 14.37 -6.90 37.97
C ARG A 438 13.16 -7.75 37.57
N ARG A 439 12.24 -7.20 36.79
CA ARG A 439 11.72 -7.76 35.52
C ARG A 439 10.65 -6.83 34.93
N ASP A 440 10.72 -6.62 33.62
CA ASP A 440 9.74 -5.86 32.86
C ASP A 440 8.49 -6.73 32.59
N ASN A 441 7.30 -6.13 32.67
CA ASN A 441 6.04 -6.84 32.45
C ASN A 441 5.80 -7.09 30.96
N LEU A 442 6.01 -8.33 30.51
CA LEU A 442 5.58 -8.80 29.19
C LEU A 442 4.05 -9.04 29.15
N SER A 443 3.27 -7.96 29.13
CA SER A 443 1.84 -8.01 28.88
C SER A 443 1.57 -8.18 27.37
N TYR A 444 1.34 -9.41 26.92
CA TYR A 444 0.91 -9.67 25.54
C TYR A 444 -0.45 -9.02 25.27
N SER A 445 -0.55 -8.27 24.16
CA SER A 445 -1.79 -7.65 23.70
C SER A 445 -2.46 -8.50 22.62
N LEU A 446 -3.78 -8.34 22.45
CA LEU A 446 -4.56 -9.14 21.52
C LEU A 446 -4.14 -8.83 20.06
N GLY A 447 -3.31 -9.70 19.48
CA GLY A 447 -2.68 -9.53 18.17
C GLY A 447 -1.19 -9.90 18.13
N ASP A 448 -0.51 -10.01 19.27
CA ASP A 448 0.93 -10.29 19.32
C ASP A 448 1.32 -11.75 19.02
N ILE A 449 0.33 -12.64 18.88
CA ILE A 449 0.51 -14.07 18.58
C ILE A 449 0.22 -14.39 17.10
N GLY A 450 0.26 -13.39 16.20
CA GLY A 450 0.26 -13.56 14.74
C GLY A 450 -1.06 -14.01 14.07
N PHE A 451 -2.02 -14.56 14.80
CA PHE A 451 -3.29 -15.08 14.24
C PHE A 451 -4.37 -14.02 13.96
N VAL A 452 -4.20 -12.76 14.40
CA VAL A 452 -5.16 -11.67 14.15
C VAL A 452 -4.40 -10.37 13.80
N PRO A 453 -4.64 -9.75 12.62
CA PRO A 453 -4.02 -8.47 12.26
C PRO A 453 -4.47 -7.30 13.16
N ARG A 454 -3.53 -6.44 13.56
CA ARG A 454 -3.82 -5.16 14.24
C ARG A 454 -4.58 -4.22 13.31
N ARG A 455 -5.71 -3.66 13.78
CA ARG A 455 -6.64 -2.86 12.93
C ARG A 455 -6.08 -1.51 12.49
N ASP A 456 -5.17 -0.91 13.25
CA ASP A 456 -4.66 0.45 13.01
C ASP A 456 -3.31 0.48 12.27
N ALA A 457 -2.82 -0.67 11.82
CA ALA A 457 -1.55 -0.79 11.09
C ALA A 457 -1.74 -0.47 9.59
N VAL A 458 -1.60 0.80 9.22
CA VAL A 458 -1.57 1.22 7.80
C VAL A 458 -0.37 0.57 7.10
N LEU A 459 -0.63 -0.45 6.28
CA LEU A 459 0.40 -1.15 5.51
C LEU A 459 0.94 -0.24 4.40
N LEU A 460 2.11 0.37 4.64
CA LEU A 460 2.86 1.10 3.60
C LEU A 460 3.05 0.22 2.36
N THR A 461 2.66 0.76 1.21
CA THR A 461 2.73 0.06 -0.06
C THR A 461 4.19 -0.13 -0.48
N ASN A 462 4.44 -1.02 -1.44
CA ASN A 462 5.79 -1.18 -1.98
C ASN A 462 6.29 0.08 -2.72
N PHE A 463 5.39 0.98 -3.13
CA PHE A 463 5.73 2.29 -3.69
C PHE A 463 6.29 3.24 -2.60
N ASP A 464 5.65 3.29 -1.43
CA ASP A 464 6.11 4.11 -0.29
C ASP A 464 7.49 3.65 0.21
N LYS A 465 7.70 2.32 0.26
CA LYS A 465 8.98 1.71 0.65
C LYS A 465 10.10 2.03 -0.36
N MET A 466 9.81 2.04 -1.66
CA MET A 466 10.77 2.53 -2.67
C MET A 466 11.10 4.02 -2.49
N GLN A 467 10.11 4.88 -2.25
CA GLN A 467 10.38 6.31 -2.00
C GLN A 467 11.26 6.56 -0.76
N GLN A 468 11.15 5.70 0.26
CA GLN A 468 11.99 5.81 1.45
C GLN A 468 13.47 5.48 1.21
N GLN A 469 13.80 4.61 0.25
CA GLN A 469 15.17 4.11 0.01
C GLN A 469 16.01 4.97 -0.97
N VAL A 470 15.39 5.78 -1.82
CA VAL A 470 16.11 6.40 -2.97
C VAL A 470 16.64 7.82 -2.72
N TYR A 471 16.09 8.59 -1.77
CA TYR A 471 16.52 9.98 -1.52
C TYR A 471 16.66 10.32 -0.02
N PRO A 472 17.76 10.99 0.41
CA PRO A 472 17.93 11.49 1.77
C PRO A 472 16.96 12.65 2.08
N GLU A 473 16.66 12.85 3.37
CA GLU A 473 15.51 13.66 3.79
C GLU A 473 15.53 15.12 3.34
N ARG A 474 16.72 15.72 3.19
CA ARG A 474 16.89 17.14 2.81
C ARG A 474 16.30 17.46 1.43
N GLU A 475 16.24 16.50 0.51
CA GLU A 475 15.72 16.70 -0.85
C GLU A 475 14.20 16.53 -0.95
N ARG A 476 13.60 15.82 0.02
CA ARG A 476 12.13 15.64 0.07
C ARG A 476 11.43 16.97 0.30
N ASP A 477 12.06 17.86 1.05
CA ASP A 477 11.52 19.17 1.40
C ASP A 477 11.63 20.19 0.26
N THR A 478 12.70 20.16 -0.54
CA THR A 478 12.80 20.96 -1.78
C THR A 478 11.79 20.49 -2.83
N ILE A 479 11.58 19.19 -3.01
CA ILE A 479 10.56 18.64 -3.92
C ILE A 479 9.14 19.04 -3.46
N ARG A 480 8.83 18.95 -2.15
CA ARG A 480 7.54 19.40 -1.60
C ARG A 480 7.32 20.91 -1.76
N ARG A 481 8.37 21.74 -1.66
CA ARG A 481 8.29 23.19 -1.90
C ARG A 481 8.14 23.52 -3.40
N ALA A 482 8.74 22.74 -4.30
CA ALA A 482 8.56 22.88 -5.73
C ALA A 482 7.12 22.54 -6.16
N ALA A 483 6.61 21.37 -5.73
CA ALA A 483 5.25 20.94 -6.05
C ALA A 483 4.16 21.90 -5.51
N LYS A 484 4.39 22.57 -4.38
CA LYS A 484 3.49 23.61 -3.85
C LYS A 484 3.57 24.96 -4.57
N LYS A 485 4.58 25.20 -5.41
CA LYS A 485 4.69 26.42 -6.24
C LYS A 485 4.13 26.25 -7.66
N SER A 486 3.92 25.02 -8.12
CA SER A 486 3.41 24.72 -9.47
C SER A 486 1.89 24.49 -9.54
N VAL A 487 1.14 24.71 -8.45
CA VAL A 487 -0.34 24.57 -8.42
C VAL A 487 -0.99 25.94 -8.36
N ALA A 488 -0.97 26.62 -9.50
CA ALA A 488 -1.84 27.75 -9.83
C ALA A 488 -2.13 27.69 -11.34
N VAL A 489 -3.24 28.30 -11.76
CA VAL A 489 -3.77 28.35 -13.15
C VAL A 489 -4.57 27.10 -13.61
N GLN A 490 -5.89 27.32 -13.74
CA GLN A 490 -6.87 26.69 -14.65
C GLN A 490 -7.37 25.24 -14.42
N THR A 491 -8.51 25.13 -13.74
CA THR A 491 -9.71 24.49 -14.30
C THR A 491 -10.52 25.56 -15.07
N PRO A 492 -11.35 25.23 -16.10
CA PRO A 492 -12.57 24.40 -16.02
C PRO A 492 -12.59 23.26 -17.07
N GLY A 493 -13.56 22.34 -17.09
CA GLY A 493 -14.67 22.07 -16.17
C GLY A 493 -15.65 21.08 -16.83
N LEU A 494 -16.00 19.98 -16.16
CA LEU A 494 -16.84 18.91 -16.70
C LEU A 494 -17.88 18.48 -15.67
N SER A 495 -19.16 18.53 -16.06
CA SER A 495 -20.30 18.18 -15.22
C SER A 495 -20.51 16.66 -15.12
N ARG A 496 -21.12 16.23 -14.01
CA ARG A 496 -21.51 14.84 -13.76
C ARG A 496 -22.92 14.55 -14.25
N GLY A 497 -23.14 13.31 -14.69
CA GLY A 497 -24.44 12.64 -14.70
C GLY A 497 -24.83 12.05 -16.06
N SER A 498 -25.64 10.99 -16.12
CA SER A 498 -26.03 10.04 -15.05
C SER A 498 -26.87 8.90 -15.63
N PHE A 499 -26.51 7.64 -15.32
CA PHE A 499 -27.30 6.43 -15.59
C PHE A 499 -27.68 6.15 -17.07
N GLY A 500 -28.01 4.90 -17.37
CA GLY A 500 -28.45 4.46 -18.69
C GLY A 500 -29.54 3.41 -18.60
N SER A 501 -30.21 3.18 -19.73
CA SER A 501 -31.15 2.09 -19.98
C SER A 501 -31.20 1.82 -21.48
N ASP A 502 -31.35 0.55 -21.86
CA ASP A 502 -31.30 0.08 -23.25
C ASP A 502 -32.60 0.33 -24.06
N VAL A 503 -32.65 -0.32 -25.23
CA VAL A 503 -33.83 -0.64 -26.07
C VAL A 503 -34.16 0.31 -27.25
N SER A 504 -33.41 0.08 -28.34
CA SER A 504 -33.91 -0.38 -29.66
C SER A 504 -34.89 0.42 -30.55
N LEU A 505 -34.63 0.23 -31.86
CA LEU A 505 -35.54 0.20 -33.02
C LEU A 505 -35.91 1.48 -33.81
N ASP A 506 -35.64 1.33 -35.11
CA ASP A 506 -36.09 2.06 -36.30
C ASP A 506 -37.48 2.72 -36.23
N ARG A 507 -37.59 3.93 -36.84
CA ARG A 507 -38.21 4.10 -38.18
C ARG A 507 -38.24 5.55 -38.68
N LEU A 508 -38.18 5.67 -40.02
CA LEU A 508 -38.85 6.66 -40.89
C LEU A 508 -38.75 8.18 -40.56
N GLY A 509 -38.20 8.94 -41.52
CA GLY A 509 -38.74 10.27 -41.86
C GLY A 509 -39.78 10.14 -43.00
N PRO A 510 -40.07 11.21 -43.78
CA PRO A 510 -39.66 12.61 -43.66
C PRO A 510 -40.87 13.57 -43.53
N PHE A 511 -40.64 14.87 -43.29
CA PHE A 511 -41.56 15.95 -43.71
C PHE A 511 -40.81 17.28 -43.91
N ASP A 512 -41.51 18.25 -44.53
CA ASP A 512 -40.96 19.40 -45.27
C ASP A 512 -41.54 20.75 -44.75
N ASN A 513 -41.04 21.86 -45.30
CA ASN A 513 -41.36 23.28 -45.03
C ASN A 513 -40.71 23.88 -43.76
N GLY A 514 -40.24 25.14 -43.75
CA GLY A 514 -40.06 26.07 -44.86
C GLY A 514 -39.87 27.55 -44.45
N ILE A 515 -39.53 28.39 -45.43
CA ILE A 515 -39.69 29.87 -45.46
C ILE A 515 -38.76 30.74 -44.58
N ASN A 516 -37.77 31.34 -45.26
CA ASN A 516 -37.28 32.73 -45.18
C ASN A 516 -37.25 33.50 -43.83
N LYS A 517 -36.06 34.07 -43.53
CA LYS A 517 -35.85 35.53 -43.73
C LYS A 517 -34.38 35.95 -43.82
N SER A 518 -34.17 37.05 -44.54
CA SER A 518 -32.87 37.65 -44.84
C SER A 518 -32.25 38.38 -43.65
N THR A 519 -30.92 38.29 -43.53
CA THR A 519 -30.10 39.47 -43.21
C THR A 519 -28.85 39.49 -44.09
N ARG A 520 -28.50 40.67 -44.60
CA ARG A 520 -27.41 40.88 -45.58
C ARG A 520 -26.46 41.92 -45.00
N GLU A 521 -25.33 41.50 -44.45
CA GLU A 521 -24.37 42.48 -43.92
C GLU A 521 -22.90 42.11 -44.14
N GLN A 522 -22.28 42.94 -45.00
CA GLN A 522 -20.91 43.46 -44.98
C GLN A 522 -19.70 42.49 -45.00
N PHE A 523 -18.85 42.75 -46.00
CA PHE A 523 -17.55 42.14 -46.22
C PHE A 523 -16.58 42.41 -45.07
N ASN A 524 -15.73 41.44 -44.75
CA ASN A 524 -14.35 41.71 -44.36
C ASN A 524 -13.42 40.58 -44.85
N ARG A 525 -12.42 40.93 -45.67
CA ARG A 525 -11.35 40.02 -46.12
C ARG A 525 -10.01 40.50 -45.56
N PRO A 526 -9.27 39.68 -44.79
CA PRO A 526 -7.86 39.96 -44.54
C PRO A 526 -7.02 39.49 -45.74
N THR A 527 -6.32 40.42 -46.40
CA THR A 527 -5.31 40.13 -47.43
C THR A 527 -3.93 40.04 -46.79
N PHE A 528 -3.27 38.88 -46.92
CA PHE A 528 -1.84 38.74 -46.60
C PHE A 528 -1.11 37.97 -47.70
N GLY A 529 -0.45 38.73 -48.58
CA GLY A 529 0.64 38.24 -49.43
C GLY A 529 2.00 38.48 -48.76
N PRO A 530 3.04 37.69 -49.06
CA PRO A 530 4.36 37.84 -48.46
C PRO A 530 5.09 39.09 -49.01
N ARG A 531 5.87 39.75 -48.15
CA ARG A 531 6.90 40.72 -48.57
C ARG A 531 8.29 40.05 -48.57
N PRO A 532 9.16 40.33 -49.56
CA PRO A 532 10.55 39.90 -49.51
C PRO A 532 11.35 40.72 -48.50
N ARG A 533 12.48 40.15 -48.04
CA ARG A 533 13.60 40.91 -47.46
C ARG A 533 14.85 40.65 -48.29
N VAL A 534 15.65 41.69 -48.45
CA VAL A 534 16.96 41.69 -49.12
C VAL A 534 17.97 42.34 -48.17
N SER A 535 19.25 42.11 -48.44
CA SER A 535 20.46 42.77 -47.89
C SER A 535 21.09 42.27 -46.57
N ASN A 536 22.27 41.67 -46.76
CA ASN A 536 23.57 42.06 -46.20
C ASN A 536 23.88 41.93 -44.69
N ALA A 537 24.61 40.87 -44.36
CA ALA A 537 25.91 40.94 -43.69
C ALA A 537 26.82 39.90 -44.41
N VAL A 538 28.01 40.20 -44.93
CA VAL A 538 29.16 40.97 -44.39
C VAL A 538 29.68 40.36 -43.09
N SER A 539 30.47 39.30 -43.25
CA SER A 539 31.46 38.84 -42.27
C SER A 539 32.71 38.45 -43.03
N ALA A 540 33.84 39.05 -42.70
CA ALA A 540 35.12 38.81 -43.38
C ALA A 540 36.03 37.95 -42.51
N THR A 541 36.44 36.79 -43.02
CA THR A 541 37.57 36.01 -42.48
C THR A 541 38.64 35.88 -43.56
N ASN A 542 39.91 35.92 -43.14
CA ASN A 542 41.05 36.17 -44.01
C ASN A 542 41.78 34.88 -44.40
N ARG A 543 42.28 34.86 -45.66
CA ARG A 543 43.51 34.20 -46.15
C ARG A 543 43.69 32.68 -45.95
N ILE A 544 43.82 31.97 -47.07
CA ILE A 544 44.84 30.95 -47.43
C ILE A 544 44.47 30.55 -48.88
N VAL A 545 45.17 31.04 -49.92
CA VAL A 545 46.44 30.55 -50.51
C VAL A 545 46.21 29.38 -51.49
N GLN A 546 46.94 29.40 -52.62
CA GLN A 546 46.93 28.43 -53.75
C GLN A 546 45.64 28.38 -54.59
N TYR A 547 45.65 27.95 -55.87
CA TYR A 547 46.60 28.01 -57.02
C TYR A 547 45.85 27.29 -58.17
N LEU A 548 45.99 27.72 -59.44
CA LEU A 548 45.26 27.16 -60.61
C LEU A 548 43.73 27.44 -60.57
N PHE A 549 43.00 27.57 -61.67
CA PHE A 549 43.30 27.32 -63.09
C PHE A 549 42.88 28.53 -63.96
#